data_AF-A0A2W6CTE4-F1
#
_entry.id   AF-A0A2W6CTE4-F1
#
_cell.length_a   1.000
_cell.length_b   1.000
_cell.length_c   1.000
_cell.angle_alpha   90.00
_cell.angle_beta   90.00
_cell.angle_gamma   90.00
#
_symmetry.space_group_name_H-M   'P 1'
#
loop_
_entity.id
_entity.type
_entity.pdbx_description
1 polymer ?
#
loop_
_entity_poly.entity_id
_entity_poly.type
_entity_poly.pdbx_seq_one_letter_code
_entity_poly.pdbx_strand_id
1 'polypeptide(L)'
;MSATPGEAQSTAHTTSSEPPKTGAPTIGLAAKGLDPREKRAGLAGAVLAAVGFTAIWVPHLNQPTPKGHQAAAVYLAIGLIEALVLALCTLARRRYLVGFASLVIGFGPWNAYTVLVVPFLALAGWTIYRASRLSRLAAASSRPAGAKRQGSLRSTRSANRRAAGTAGGPQGAIGVAKGAAQRSSRARSGARGRASQEAVDATGRRRPTASKRYTPPKAVPRNTAKATPKTAARNEPEGAPKGAPKG
;
A
#
# COMPACT_ATOMS: atom_id res chain seq x y z
N MET A 1 -27.78 59.92 23.58
CA MET A 1 -27.05 59.41 24.76
C MET A 1 -28.08 58.94 25.76
N SER A 2 -28.37 57.63 25.80
CA SER A 2 -29.25 57.04 26.81
C SER A 2 -28.71 55.65 27.11
N ALA A 3 -28.08 55.55 28.29
CA ALA A 3 -27.60 54.32 28.86
C ALA A 3 -28.76 53.61 29.55
N THR A 4 -28.89 52.30 29.31
CA THR A 4 -29.78 51.44 30.10
C THR A 4 -28.90 50.38 30.80
N PRO A 5 -28.82 50.39 32.13
CA PRO A 5 -28.19 49.34 32.91
C PRO A 5 -29.24 48.31 33.35
N GLY A 6 -28.83 47.05 33.46
CA GLY A 6 -29.61 45.99 34.11
C GLY A 6 -29.79 44.78 33.21
N GLU A 7 -29.14 43.67 33.52
CA GLU A 7 -29.64 42.73 34.51
C GLU A 7 -28.61 41.61 34.69
N ALA A 8 -28.00 41.56 35.87
CA ALA A 8 -27.13 40.48 36.29
C ALA A 8 -27.99 39.26 36.63
N GLN A 9 -28.20 38.37 35.65
CA GLN A 9 -28.73 37.04 35.92
C GLN A 9 -27.58 36.06 36.09
N SER A 10 -27.10 36.02 37.33
CA SER A 10 -26.30 34.96 37.91
C SER A 10 -27.15 33.70 38.05
N THR A 11 -27.14 32.83 37.05
CA THR A 11 -27.58 31.45 37.21
C THR A 11 -26.36 30.58 37.51
N ALA A 12 -26.18 30.31 38.80
CA ALA A 12 -25.23 29.33 39.31
C ALA A 12 -25.59 27.96 38.73
N HIS A 13 -24.96 27.63 37.60
CA HIS A 13 -25.02 26.29 37.04
C HIS A 13 -24.14 25.37 37.88
N THR A 14 -24.80 24.57 38.72
CA THR A 14 -24.26 23.45 39.47
C THR A 14 -23.40 22.58 38.55
N THR A 15 -22.08 22.76 38.62
CA THR A 15 -21.09 21.91 37.97
C THR A 15 -21.00 20.62 38.79
N SER A 16 -21.96 19.73 38.55
CA SER A 16 -21.90 18.34 39.00
C SER A 16 -20.64 17.72 38.41
N SER A 17 -19.64 17.53 39.28
CA SER A 17 -18.40 16.84 39.02
C SER A 17 -18.67 15.34 38.89
N GLU A 18 -19.33 14.93 37.81
CA GLU A 18 -19.28 13.54 37.38
C GLU A 18 -17.87 13.32 36.80
N PRO A 19 -17.03 12.45 37.37
CA PRO A 19 -15.76 12.11 36.74
C PRO A 19 -16.09 11.61 35.34
N PRO A 20 -15.53 12.20 34.27
CA PRO A 20 -15.88 11.79 32.92
C PRO A 20 -15.57 10.31 32.85
N LYS A 21 -16.62 9.48 32.74
CA LYS A 21 -16.50 8.09 32.32
C LYS A 21 -15.58 8.15 31.13
N THR A 22 -14.36 7.70 31.35
CA THR A 22 -13.30 7.65 30.36
C THR A 22 -13.75 6.51 29.45
N GLY A 23 -14.76 6.81 28.63
CA GLY A 23 -15.19 6.00 27.53
C GLY A 23 -13.94 5.86 26.71
N ALA A 24 -13.35 4.67 26.78
CA ALA A 24 -12.13 4.31 26.10
C ALA A 24 -12.19 4.97 24.72
N PRO A 25 -11.27 5.90 24.41
CA PRO A 25 -11.35 6.70 23.19
C PRO A 25 -11.57 5.72 22.07
N THR A 26 -12.77 5.79 21.48
CA THR A 26 -13.23 4.89 20.44
C THR A 26 -12.15 4.91 19.38
N ILE A 27 -11.34 3.85 19.34
CA ILE A 27 -10.22 3.67 18.41
C ILE A 27 -10.73 3.71 16.94
N GLY A 28 -12.05 3.72 16.74
CA GLY A 28 -12.74 3.97 15.47
C GLY A 28 -12.87 5.42 15.01
N LEU A 29 -12.80 6.46 15.87
CA LEU A 29 -12.97 7.87 15.42
C LEU A 29 -11.68 8.55 14.94
N ALA A 30 -10.52 7.96 15.24
CA ALA A 30 -9.25 8.30 14.60
C ALA A 30 -9.02 7.53 13.29
N ALA A 31 -10.10 7.04 12.66
CA ALA A 31 -10.23 6.90 11.21
C ALA A 31 -10.08 8.29 10.54
N LYS A 32 -8.86 8.82 10.68
CA LYS A 32 -8.36 10.12 10.28
C LYS A 32 -8.79 10.44 8.86
N GLY A 33 -9.74 11.37 8.74
CA GLY A 33 -10.02 12.04 7.48
C GLY A 33 -8.76 12.66 6.88
N LEU A 34 -8.77 12.83 5.56
CA LEU A 34 -7.75 13.56 4.83
C LEU A 34 -7.60 14.97 5.44
N ASP A 35 -6.36 15.41 5.60
CA ASP A 35 -6.04 16.77 6.06
C ASP A 35 -6.68 17.77 5.07
N PRO A 36 -7.32 18.89 5.49
CA PRO A 36 -7.93 19.84 4.56
C PRO A 36 -6.99 20.31 3.44
N ARG A 37 -5.69 20.41 3.73
CA ARG A 37 -4.65 20.74 2.74
C ARG A 37 -4.47 19.62 1.70
N GLU A 38 -4.46 18.37 2.13
CA GLU A 38 -4.39 17.20 1.24
C GLU A 38 -5.64 17.10 0.37
N LYS A 39 -6.82 17.43 0.92
CA LYS A 39 -8.08 17.47 0.16
C LYS A 39 -8.03 18.52 -0.95
N ARG A 40 -7.53 19.73 -0.63
CA ARG A 40 -7.34 20.79 -1.62
C ARG A 40 -6.34 20.38 -2.70
N ALA A 41 -5.22 19.76 -2.32
CA ALA A 41 -4.23 19.28 -3.28
C ALA A 41 -4.78 18.17 -4.20
N GLY A 42 -5.52 17.21 -3.66
CA GLY A 42 -6.16 16.15 -4.46
C GLY A 42 -7.23 16.69 -5.41
N LEU A 43 -8.07 17.63 -4.96
CA LEU A 43 -9.06 18.30 -5.81
C LEU A 43 -8.40 19.18 -6.87
N ALA A 44 -7.36 19.94 -6.53
CA ALA A 44 -6.60 20.71 -7.50
C ALA A 44 -5.97 19.79 -8.56
N GLY A 45 -5.44 18.62 -8.16
CA GLY A 45 -4.95 17.60 -9.08
C GLY A 45 -6.06 17.06 -10.00
N ALA A 46 -7.26 16.82 -9.49
CA ALA A 46 -8.40 16.37 -10.29
C ALA A 46 -8.87 17.44 -11.30
N VAL A 47 -8.94 18.71 -10.89
CA VAL A 47 -9.26 19.82 -11.80
C VAL A 47 -8.18 19.97 -12.87
N LEU A 48 -6.91 19.92 -12.48
CA LEU A 48 -5.79 19.98 -13.41
C LEU A 48 -5.84 18.83 -14.43
N ALA A 49 -6.16 17.62 -13.98
CA ALA A 49 -6.34 16.46 -14.86
C ALA A 49 -7.47 16.71 -15.86
N ALA A 50 -8.65 17.11 -15.38
CA ALA A 50 -9.80 17.37 -16.23
C ALA A 50 -9.50 18.44 -17.28
N VAL A 51 -8.97 19.60 -16.85
CA VAL A 51 -8.61 20.70 -17.76
C VAL A 51 -7.55 20.27 -18.77
N GLY A 52 -6.51 19.53 -18.34
CA GLY A 52 -5.48 19.02 -19.22
C GLY A 52 -6.03 18.07 -20.29
N PHE A 53 -6.90 17.13 -19.92
CA PHE A 53 -7.53 16.21 -20.87
C PHE A 53 -8.43 16.95 -21.85
N THR A 54 -9.23 17.90 -21.37
CA THR A 54 -10.11 18.70 -22.23
C THR A 54 -9.28 19.55 -23.20
N ALA A 55 -8.26 20.26 -22.74
CA ALA A 55 -7.44 21.13 -23.56
C ALA A 55 -6.68 20.37 -24.67
N ILE A 56 -6.18 19.16 -24.37
CA ILE A 56 -5.43 18.35 -25.34
C ILE A 56 -6.35 17.70 -26.37
N TRP A 57 -7.46 17.11 -25.94
CA TRP A 57 -8.25 16.23 -26.81
C TRP A 57 -9.42 16.93 -27.52
N VAL A 58 -9.96 18.03 -26.98
CA VAL A 58 -11.07 18.75 -27.65
C VAL A 58 -10.71 19.24 -29.06
N PRO A 59 -9.53 19.84 -29.32
CA PRO A 59 -9.15 20.23 -30.68
C PRO A 59 -9.08 19.07 -31.69
N HIS A 60 -8.92 17.83 -31.19
CA HIS A 60 -8.78 16.63 -32.01
C HIS A 60 -10.10 15.91 -32.26
N LEU A 61 -11.23 16.35 -31.67
CA LEU A 61 -12.53 15.67 -31.81
C LEU A 61 -13.08 15.68 -33.25
N ASN A 62 -12.72 16.69 -34.04
CA ASN A 62 -13.22 16.84 -35.41
C ASN A 62 -12.25 16.26 -36.47
N GLN A 63 -11.12 15.68 -36.05
CA GLN A 63 -10.15 15.16 -37.00
C GLN A 63 -10.54 13.74 -37.45
N PRO A 64 -10.51 13.45 -38.77
CA PRO A 64 -10.82 12.12 -39.28
C PRO A 64 -9.81 11.12 -38.70
N THR A 65 -10.31 10.13 -37.97
CA THR A 65 -9.45 9.13 -37.31
C THR A 65 -9.03 8.06 -38.34
N PRO A 66 -7.73 7.83 -38.56
CA PRO A 66 -7.26 6.77 -39.44
C PRO A 66 -7.77 5.40 -38.98
N LYS A 67 -8.05 4.49 -39.92
CA LYS A 67 -8.47 3.11 -39.59
C LYS A 67 -7.44 2.47 -38.64
N GLY A 68 -7.92 1.94 -37.51
CA GLY A 68 -7.09 1.30 -36.49
C GLY A 68 -6.60 2.21 -35.36
N HIS A 69 -6.86 3.52 -35.42
CA HIS A 69 -6.59 4.43 -34.29
C HIS A 69 -7.86 4.60 -33.44
N GLN A 70 -7.68 4.66 -32.13
CA GLN A 70 -8.76 4.99 -31.19
C GLN A 70 -9.18 6.44 -31.41
N ALA A 71 -10.50 6.69 -31.46
CA ALA A 71 -11.01 8.05 -31.63
C ALA A 71 -10.58 8.95 -30.45
N ALA A 72 -10.25 10.21 -30.73
CA ALA A 72 -9.89 11.21 -29.73
C ALA A 72 -10.93 11.32 -28.60
N ALA A 73 -12.21 11.12 -28.94
CA ALA A 73 -13.33 11.08 -28.00
C ALA A 73 -13.18 10.00 -26.92
N VAL A 74 -12.61 8.83 -27.26
CA VAL A 74 -12.39 7.74 -26.30
C VAL A 74 -11.35 8.12 -25.27
N TYR A 75 -10.23 8.71 -25.69
CA TYR A 75 -9.19 9.18 -24.76
C TYR A 75 -9.67 10.33 -23.88
N LEU A 76 -10.46 11.25 -24.43
CA LEU A 76 -11.11 12.30 -23.66
C LEU A 76 -12.03 11.71 -22.58
N ALA A 77 -12.88 10.75 -22.95
CA ALA A 77 -13.80 10.10 -22.01
C ALA A 77 -13.07 9.35 -20.91
N ILE A 78 -12.05 8.56 -21.25
CA ILE A 78 -11.21 7.85 -20.27
C ILE A 78 -10.57 8.85 -19.30
N GLY A 79 -9.99 9.93 -19.81
CA GLY A 79 -9.35 10.95 -18.98
C GLY A 79 -10.29 11.66 -18.02
N LEU A 80 -11.52 11.98 -18.47
CA LEU A 80 -12.54 12.57 -17.60
C LEU A 80 -13.00 11.58 -16.52
N ILE A 81 -13.12 10.29 -16.86
CA ILE A 81 -13.43 9.24 -15.88
C ILE A 81 -12.30 9.14 -14.85
N GLU A 82 -11.03 9.15 -15.26
CA GLU A 82 -9.89 9.12 -14.34
C GLU A 82 -9.85 10.34 -13.41
N ALA A 83 -10.10 11.54 -13.94
CA ALA A 83 -10.20 12.77 -13.15
C ALA A 83 -11.35 12.69 -12.13
N LEU A 84 -12.50 12.15 -12.53
CA LEU A 84 -13.64 11.92 -11.63
C LEU A 84 -13.30 10.88 -10.56
N VAL A 85 -12.64 9.77 -10.92
CA VAL A 85 -12.18 8.75 -9.97
C VAL A 85 -11.20 9.35 -8.97
N LEU A 86 -10.26 10.20 -9.40
CA LEU A 86 -9.35 10.89 -8.50
C LEU A 86 -10.09 11.84 -7.55
N ALA A 87 -11.09 12.58 -8.05
CA ALA A 87 -11.94 13.44 -7.22
C ALA A 87 -12.72 12.62 -6.18
N LEU A 88 -13.34 11.51 -6.58
CA LEU A 88 -14.05 10.59 -5.68
C LEU A 88 -13.10 9.95 -4.66
N CYS A 89 -11.90 9.54 -5.07
CA CYS A 89 -10.88 9.02 -4.17
C CYS A 89 -10.45 10.07 -3.12
N THR A 90 -10.39 11.34 -3.52
CA THR A 90 -10.10 12.47 -2.64
C THR A 90 -11.25 12.69 -1.64
N LEU A 91 -12.51 12.55 -2.09
CA LEU A 91 -13.71 12.65 -1.25
C LEU A 91 -13.87 11.47 -0.28
N ALA A 92 -13.47 10.26 -0.68
CA ALA A 92 -13.47 9.06 0.16
C ALA A 92 -12.46 9.12 1.33
N ARG A 93 -11.61 10.16 1.36
CA ARG A 93 -10.62 10.42 2.43
C ARG A 93 -9.60 9.29 2.63
N ARG A 94 -9.41 8.41 1.65
CA ARG A 94 -8.43 7.31 1.72
C ARG A 94 -7.14 7.72 1.03
N ARG A 95 -6.12 8.07 1.81
CA ARG A 95 -4.80 8.54 1.32
C ARG A 95 -4.16 7.64 0.26
N TYR A 96 -4.20 6.32 0.46
CA TYR A 96 -3.61 5.36 -0.47
C TYR A 96 -4.32 5.34 -1.84
N LEU A 97 -5.63 5.59 -1.87
CA LEU A 97 -6.39 5.65 -3.13
C LEU A 97 -6.01 6.88 -3.95
N VAL A 98 -5.83 8.03 -3.30
CA VAL A 98 -5.41 9.27 -3.99
C VAL A 98 -4.01 9.09 -4.60
N GLY A 99 -3.07 8.53 -3.85
CA GLY A 99 -1.73 8.26 -4.36
C GLY A 99 -1.71 7.26 -5.53
N PHE A 100 -2.51 6.19 -5.43
CA PHE A 100 -2.63 5.21 -6.51
C PHE A 100 -3.33 5.78 -7.75
N ALA A 101 -4.44 6.50 -7.59
CA ALA A 101 -5.13 7.16 -8.70
C ALA A 101 -4.23 8.18 -9.41
N SER A 102 -3.42 8.93 -8.65
CA SER A 102 -2.43 9.86 -9.22
C SER A 102 -1.34 9.14 -10.02
N LEU A 103 -0.89 7.95 -9.58
CA LEU A 103 0.04 7.12 -10.36
C LEU A 103 -0.60 6.60 -11.65
N VAL A 104 -1.85 6.12 -11.58
CA VAL A 104 -2.56 5.62 -12.76
C VAL A 104 -2.69 6.72 -13.81
N ILE A 105 -3.05 7.94 -13.41
CA ILE A 105 -3.11 9.10 -14.32
C ILE A 105 -1.72 9.41 -14.90
N GLY A 106 -0.68 9.43 -14.06
CA GLY A 106 0.69 9.73 -14.50
C GLY A 106 1.28 8.70 -15.47
N PHE A 107 1.00 7.41 -15.28
CA PHE A 107 1.45 6.33 -16.17
C PHE A 107 0.47 5.98 -17.29
N GLY A 108 -0.68 6.64 -17.31
CA GLY A 108 -1.76 6.38 -18.25
C GLY A 108 -1.53 6.99 -19.63
N PRO A 109 -2.59 7.50 -20.29
CA PRO A 109 -2.50 8.07 -21.63
C PRO A 109 -1.51 9.24 -21.76
N TRP A 110 -1.09 9.81 -20.63
CA TRP A 110 -0.23 11.00 -20.56
C TRP A 110 1.26 10.71 -20.59
N ASN A 111 1.69 9.45 -20.70
CA ASN A 111 3.12 9.12 -20.71
C ASN A 111 3.91 9.82 -21.83
N ALA A 112 3.25 10.22 -22.92
CA ALA A 112 3.86 11.03 -23.98
C ALA A 112 4.18 12.48 -23.55
N TYR A 113 3.47 13.00 -22.55
CA TYR A 113 3.55 14.39 -22.07
C TYR A 113 4.25 14.47 -20.71
N THR A 114 5.57 14.35 -20.70
CA THR A 114 6.39 14.34 -19.48
C THR A 114 6.10 15.52 -18.53
N VAL A 115 5.88 16.72 -19.08
CA VAL A 115 5.54 17.93 -18.31
C VAL A 115 4.27 17.75 -17.47
N LEU A 116 3.29 17.02 -17.98
CA LEU A 116 2.04 16.73 -17.27
C LEU A 116 2.20 15.56 -16.30
N VAL A 117 3.10 14.62 -16.56
CA VAL A 117 3.33 13.46 -15.67
C VAL A 117 4.00 13.88 -14.35
N VAL A 118 4.94 14.83 -14.40
CA VAL A 118 5.73 15.29 -13.23
C VAL A 118 4.86 15.72 -12.04
N PRO A 119 3.87 16.63 -12.16
CA PRO A 119 3.05 17.04 -11.01
C PRO A 119 2.24 15.89 -10.39
N PHE A 120 1.78 14.92 -11.19
CA PHE A 120 1.04 13.76 -10.67
C PHE A 120 1.97 12.75 -9.99
N LEU A 121 3.18 12.53 -10.50
CA LEU A 121 4.20 11.74 -9.82
C LEU A 121 4.62 12.38 -8.50
N ALA A 122 4.79 13.70 -8.47
CA ALA A 122 5.10 14.43 -7.24
C ALA A 122 3.97 14.28 -6.21
N LEU A 123 2.71 14.43 -6.64
CA LEU A 123 1.53 14.24 -5.79
C LEU A 123 1.43 12.80 -5.26
N ALA A 124 1.64 11.81 -6.13
CA ALA A 124 1.66 10.39 -5.77
C ALA A 124 2.77 10.07 -4.76
N GLY A 125 4.01 10.46 -5.07
CA GLY A 125 5.17 10.24 -4.21
C GLY A 125 4.98 10.90 -2.85
N TRP A 126 4.49 12.14 -2.81
CA TRP A 126 4.22 12.87 -1.58
C TRP A 126 3.14 12.18 -0.72
N THR A 127 2.01 11.79 -1.32
CA THR A 127 0.92 11.13 -0.59
C THR A 127 1.32 9.76 -0.04
N ILE A 128 2.05 8.96 -0.82
CA ILE A 128 2.58 7.65 -0.40
C ILE A 128 3.63 7.83 0.71
N TYR A 129 4.56 8.78 0.55
CA TYR A 129 5.56 9.09 1.57
C TYR A 129 4.90 9.45 2.90
N ARG A 130 3.93 10.36 2.89
CA ARG A 130 3.25 10.81 4.11
C ARG A 130 2.43 9.68 4.75
N ALA A 131 1.72 8.89 3.94
CA ALA A 131 0.97 7.74 4.41
C ALA A 131 1.89 6.71 5.10
N SER A 132 3.04 6.41 4.49
CA SER A 132 4.03 5.50 5.05
C SER A 132 4.62 6.00 6.39
N ARG A 133 4.89 7.30 6.51
CA ARG A 133 5.33 7.93 7.77
C ARG A 133 4.28 7.78 8.86
N LEU A 134 3.02 8.06 8.56
CA LEU A 134 1.94 7.95 9.54
C LEU A 134 1.69 6.51 9.98
N SER A 135 1.78 5.54 9.07
CA SER A 135 1.69 4.12 9.41
C SER A 135 2.85 3.67 10.31
N ARG A 136 4.07 4.18 10.10
CA ARG A 136 5.22 3.90 10.98
C ARG A 136 5.01 4.48 12.39
N LEU A 137 4.48 5.70 12.49
CA LEU A 137 4.20 6.34 13.78
C LEU A 137 3.09 5.59 14.54
N ALA A 138 2.02 5.21 13.85
CA ALA A 138 0.93 4.43 14.43
C ALA A 138 1.41 3.04 14.91
N ALA A 139 2.28 2.38 14.14
CA ALA A 139 2.90 1.12 14.53
C ALA A 139 3.88 1.27 15.71
N ALA A 140 4.55 2.42 15.83
CA ALA A 140 5.43 2.70 16.96
C ALA A 140 4.63 2.93 18.25
N SER A 141 3.48 3.62 18.18
CA SER A 141 2.60 3.87 19.32
C SER A 141 1.81 2.63 19.77
N SER A 142 1.49 1.72 18.85
CA SER A 142 0.81 0.47 19.18
C SER A 142 1.76 -0.62 19.69
N ARG A 143 3.07 -0.39 19.66
CA ARG A 143 4.04 -1.32 20.22
C ARG A 143 3.95 -1.27 21.75
N PRO A 144 3.49 -2.33 22.43
CA PRO A 144 3.32 -2.31 23.88
C PRO A 144 4.67 -2.02 24.54
N ALA A 145 4.68 -1.13 25.53
CA ALA A 145 5.89 -0.63 26.20
C ALA A 145 6.81 -1.75 26.73
N GLY A 146 6.29 -2.95 26.96
CA GLY A 146 7.06 -4.14 27.37
C GLY A 146 7.86 -4.84 26.27
N ALA A 147 7.56 -4.65 24.98
CA ALA A 147 8.17 -5.43 23.89
C ALA A 147 9.63 -5.03 23.55
N LYS A 148 10.16 -3.96 24.13
CA LYS A 148 11.59 -3.60 23.97
C LYS A 148 12.51 -4.40 24.91
N ARG A 149 11.99 -4.98 26.01
CA ARG A 149 12.83 -5.71 26.98
C ARG A 149 13.13 -7.16 26.60
N GLN A 150 12.27 -7.83 25.82
CA GLN A 150 12.49 -9.25 25.46
C GLN A 150 13.43 -9.47 24.25
N GLY A 151 13.63 -8.48 23.38
CA GLY A 151 14.49 -8.62 22.19
C GLY A 151 15.99 -8.49 22.46
N SER A 152 16.38 -7.72 23.48
CA SER A 152 17.79 -7.49 23.82
C SER A 152 18.48 -8.75 24.37
N LEU A 153 17.77 -9.54 25.18
CA LEU A 153 18.34 -10.73 25.83
C LEU A 153 18.56 -11.93 24.90
N ARG A 154 17.98 -11.94 23.68
CA ARG A 154 18.14 -13.05 22.72
C ARG A 154 19.25 -12.83 21.71
N SER A 155 19.72 -11.59 21.53
CA SER A 155 20.81 -11.25 20.60
C SER A 155 22.19 -11.68 21.11
N THR A 156 22.40 -11.72 22.43
CA THR A 156 23.69 -12.11 23.02
C THR A 156 23.90 -13.63 23.03
N ARG A 157 22.83 -14.44 23.01
CA ARG A 157 22.96 -15.92 22.97
C ARG A 157 23.32 -16.50 21.60
N SER A 158 23.06 -15.77 20.51
CA SER A 158 23.38 -16.26 19.15
C SER A 158 24.79 -15.90 18.70
N ALA A 159 25.41 -14.86 19.27
CA ALA A 159 26.80 -14.52 18.99
C ALA A 159 27.78 -15.53 19.65
N ASN A 160 27.39 -16.16 20.76
CA ASN A 160 28.29 -17.04 21.51
C ASN A 160 28.32 -18.51 21.05
N ARG A 161 27.57 -18.88 19.99
CA ARG A 161 27.60 -20.25 19.43
C ARG A 161 28.51 -20.41 18.20
N ARG A 162 29.13 -19.35 17.70
CA ARG A 162 30.12 -19.44 16.60
C ARG A 162 31.58 -19.45 17.06
N ALA A 163 31.83 -19.30 18.36
CA ALA A 163 33.20 -19.32 18.92
C ALA A 163 33.61 -20.69 19.49
N ALA A 164 32.76 -21.73 19.42
CA ALA A 164 32.99 -23.02 20.08
C ALA A 164 33.10 -24.20 19.09
N GLY A 165 33.74 -24.01 17.93
CA GLY A 165 33.84 -25.07 16.95
C GLY A 165 34.93 -24.86 15.90
N THR A 166 36.18 -24.64 16.30
CA THR A 166 37.35 -24.89 15.43
C THR A 166 38.59 -25.19 16.27
N ALA A 167 38.67 -26.41 16.80
CA ALA A 167 39.90 -27.01 17.26
C ALA A 167 40.04 -28.37 16.59
N GLY A 168 40.99 -28.50 15.67
CA GLY A 168 41.43 -29.77 15.10
C GLY A 168 41.52 -29.80 13.57
N GLY A 169 42.74 -29.63 13.04
CA GLY A 169 43.11 -30.07 11.69
C GLY A 169 44.11 -29.18 10.95
N PRO A 170 45.41 -29.49 10.93
CA PRO A 170 46.42 -28.80 10.13
C PRO A 170 46.64 -29.48 8.75
N GLN A 171 47.32 -28.72 7.88
CA GLN A 171 48.01 -29.11 6.63
C GLN A 171 47.25 -28.97 5.30
N GLY A 172 47.74 -27.99 4.52
CA GLY A 172 48.02 -28.20 3.10
C GLY A 172 47.02 -27.59 2.13
N ALA A 173 47.32 -26.40 1.63
CA ALA A 173 47.46 -26.13 0.19
C ALA A 173 47.62 -24.64 -0.06
N ILE A 174 48.82 -24.28 -0.50
CA ILE A 174 49.14 -23.03 -1.18
C ILE A 174 48.34 -23.01 -2.49
N GLY A 175 47.48 -22.00 -2.65
CA GLY A 175 46.64 -21.84 -3.83
C GLY A 175 46.27 -20.38 -4.03
N VAL A 176 47.15 -19.65 -4.71
CA VAL A 176 46.92 -18.30 -5.22
C VAL A 176 45.75 -18.32 -6.21
N ALA A 177 44.68 -17.58 -5.93
CA ALA A 177 43.69 -17.21 -6.95
C ALA A 177 43.07 -15.85 -6.65
N LYS A 178 43.62 -14.88 -7.37
CA LYS A 178 43.13 -13.53 -7.64
C LYS A 178 41.74 -13.65 -8.29
N GLY A 179 40.70 -13.11 -7.66
CA GLY A 179 39.34 -13.23 -8.20
C GLY A 179 38.33 -12.38 -7.44
N ALA A 180 38.36 -11.09 -7.71
CA ALA A 180 37.33 -10.15 -7.29
C ALA A 180 35.97 -10.56 -7.90
N ALA A 181 35.03 -10.99 -7.06
CA ALA A 181 33.62 -11.00 -7.39
C ALA A 181 32.82 -10.73 -6.10
N GLN A 182 32.42 -9.47 -5.94
CA GLN A 182 31.42 -9.02 -4.96
C GLN A 182 30.12 -9.81 -5.15
N ARG A 183 29.98 -10.93 -4.43
CA ARG A 183 28.67 -11.56 -4.21
C ARG A 183 27.96 -10.81 -3.09
N SER A 184 27.07 -9.91 -3.49
CA SER A 184 26.10 -9.26 -2.62
C SER A 184 25.29 -10.31 -1.86
N SER A 185 25.56 -10.47 -0.57
CA SER A 185 24.70 -11.19 0.36
C SER A 185 23.45 -10.34 0.61
N ARG A 186 22.49 -10.43 -0.33
CA ARG A 186 21.16 -9.84 -0.17
C ARG A 186 20.50 -10.52 1.02
N ALA A 187 20.51 -9.82 2.15
CA ALA A 187 19.81 -10.17 3.36
C ALA A 187 18.34 -10.48 3.05
N ARG A 188 17.99 -11.77 2.98
CA ARG A 188 16.61 -12.25 3.12
C ARG A 188 16.23 -12.10 4.58
N SER A 189 15.93 -10.87 4.99
CA SER A 189 15.29 -10.58 6.25
C SER A 189 13.82 -11.01 6.16
N GLY A 190 13.55 -12.24 6.60
CA GLY A 190 12.48 -12.52 7.56
C GLY A 190 11.03 -12.24 7.11
N ALA A 191 10.56 -12.90 6.06
CA ALA A 191 9.15 -13.20 5.90
C ALA A 191 8.79 -14.43 6.77
N ARG A 192 8.62 -14.26 8.09
CA ARG A 192 7.98 -15.24 9.00
C ARG A 192 7.86 -14.65 10.40
N GLY A 193 6.70 -14.08 10.68
CA GLY A 193 6.36 -13.53 11.99
C GLY A 193 4.90 -13.10 12.11
N ARG A 194 3.99 -13.75 11.37
CA ARG A 194 2.54 -13.61 11.57
C ARG A 194 2.14 -14.56 12.70
N ALA A 195 2.68 -14.30 13.90
CA ALA A 195 2.18 -14.92 15.11
C ALA A 195 0.82 -14.25 15.40
N SER A 196 -0.24 -15.02 15.13
CA SER A 196 -1.51 -14.99 15.85
C SER A 196 -1.70 -13.80 16.79
N GLN A 197 -2.43 -12.78 16.32
CA GLN A 197 -3.09 -11.86 17.23
C GLN A 197 -4.05 -12.68 18.10
N GLU A 198 -3.65 -12.91 19.35
CA GLU A 198 -4.51 -13.43 20.39
C GLU A 198 -5.73 -12.51 20.49
N ALA A 199 -6.91 -13.05 20.21
CA ALA A 199 -8.17 -12.38 20.50
C ALA A 199 -8.23 -12.15 22.02
N VAL A 200 -8.32 -10.88 22.41
CA VAL A 200 -8.57 -10.47 23.79
C VAL A 200 -10.08 -10.38 23.93
N ASP A 201 -10.63 -11.09 24.92
CA ASP A 201 -12.07 -11.08 25.19
C ASP A 201 -12.52 -9.68 25.62
N ALA A 202 -13.83 -9.41 25.53
CA ALA A 202 -14.45 -8.11 25.84
C ALA A 202 -14.15 -7.57 27.25
N THR A 203 -13.59 -8.38 28.16
CA THR A 203 -13.19 -8.00 29.52
C THR A 203 -11.70 -7.63 29.66
N GLY A 204 -10.93 -7.62 28.57
CA GLY A 204 -9.52 -7.20 28.59
C GLY A 204 -8.55 -8.20 29.25
N ARG A 205 -9.03 -9.37 29.69
CA ARG A 205 -8.18 -10.44 30.23
C ARG A 205 -7.67 -11.33 29.11
N ARG A 206 -6.37 -11.69 29.16
CA ARG A 206 -5.78 -12.68 28.26
C ARG A 206 -6.45 -14.04 28.52
N ARG A 207 -7.15 -14.60 27.51
CA ARG A 207 -7.62 -15.98 27.60
C ARG A 207 -6.41 -16.90 27.83
N PRO A 208 -6.43 -17.80 28.83
CA PRO A 208 -5.43 -18.84 28.91
C PRO A 208 -5.47 -19.64 27.61
N THR A 209 -4.36 -19.67 26.87
CA THR A 209 -4.21 -20.48 25.67
C THR A 209 -4.55 -21.91 26.06
N ALA A 210 -5.57 -22.48 25.39
CA ALA A 210 -6.00 -23.85 25.59
C ALA A 210 -4.76 -24.74 25.69
N SER A 211 -4.63 -25.40 26.84
CA SER A 211 -3.56 -26.37 27.07
C SER A 211 -3.47 -27.26 25.83
N LYS A 212 -2.25 -27.51 25.37
CA LYS A 212 -1.97 -28.44 24.29
C LYS A 212 -2.39 -29.84 24.74
N ARG A 213 -3.71 -30.12 24.78
CA ARG A 213 -4.25 -31.46 24.70
C ARG A 213 -3.73 -32.00 23.39
N TYR A 214 -2.90 -33.02 23.53
CA TYR A 214 -2.35 -33.85 22.47
C TYR A 214 -3.41 -34.01 21.37
N THR A 215 -3.18 -33.32 20.25
CA THR A 215 -3.97 -33.53 19.04
C THR A 215 -3.22 -34.61 18.27
N PRO A 216 -3.76 -35.84 18.14
CA PRO A 216 -3.07 -36.90 17.44
C PRO A 216 -2.71 -36.47 16.02
N PRO A 217 -1.56 -36.91 15.48
CA PRO A 217 -1.10 -36.49 14.16
C PRO A 217 -2.15 -36.84 13.11
N LYS A 218 -2.60 -35.82 12.38
CA LYS A 218 -3.56 -35.96 11.29
C LYS A 218 -2.92 -36.80 10.18
N ALA A 219 -3.54 -37.92 9.81
CA ALA A 219 -3.08 -38.79 8.74
C ALA A 219 -2.86 -37.99 7.44
N VAL A 220 -1.70 -38.19 6.82
CA VAL A 220 -1.33 -37.54 5.55
C VAL A 220 -2.24 -38.08 4.45
N PRO A 221 -2.99 -37.24 3.72
CA PRO A 221 -3.78 -37.71 2.60
C PRO A 221 -2.86 -38.27 1.52
N ARG A 222 -3.09 -39.53 1.17
CA ARG A 222 -2.44 -40.24 0.07
C ARG A 222 -2.84 -39.54 -1.24
N ASN A 223 -1.92 -38.79 -1.84
CA ASN A 223 -2.12 -38.18 -3.15
C ASN A 223 -2.33 -39.29 -4.18
N THR A 224 -3.58 -39.57 -4.53
CA THR A 224 -3.91 -40.30 -5.75
C THR A 224 -3.59 -39.38 -6.92
N ALA A 225 -2.57 -39.80 -7.68
CA ALA A 225 -2.11 -39.14 -8.88
C ALA A 225 -3.29 -38.93 -9.84
N LYS A 226 -3.68 -37.67 -10.01
CA LYS A 226 -4.66 -37.27 -11.02
C LYS A 226 -3.94 -37.27 -12.36
N ALA A 227 -4.11 -38.35 -13.11
CA ALA A 227 -3.70 -38.47 -14.49
C ALA A 227 -4.24 -37.26 -15.27
N THR A 228 -3.32 -36.46 -15.81
CA THR A 228 -3.65 -35.35 -16.71
C THR A 228 -3.80 -35.94 -18.11
N PRO A 229 -4.96 -35.87 -18.76
CA PRO A 229 -5.08 -36.24 -20.16
C PRO A 229 -4.29 -35.24 -21.01
N LYS A 230 -3.33 -35.80 -21.74
CA LYS A 230 -2.52 -35.19 -22.78
C LYS A 230 -3.44 -34.66 -23.89
N THR A 231 -3.84 -33.39 -23.79
CA THR A 231 -4.56 -32.71 -24.88
C THR A 231 -3.62 -32.57 -26.06
N ALA A 232 -4.00 -33.27 -27.13
CA ALA A 232 -3.28 -33.35 -28.38
C ALA A 232 -3.11 -31.97 -29.03
N ALA A 233 -1.90 -31.77 -29.55
CA ALA A 233 -1.57 -30.76 -30.52
C ALA A 233 -2.49 -30.89 -31.75
N ARG A 234 -3.24 -29.83 -32.06
CA ARG A 234 -3.81 -29.64 -33.38
C ARG A 234 -2.99 -28.55 -34.06
N ASN A 235 -2.03 -29.03 -34.85
CA ASN A 235 -1.37 -28.26 -35.90
C ASN A 235 -2.45 -27.78 -36.87
N GLU A 236 -2.64 -26.48 -37.01
CA GLU A 236 -3.28 -25.94 -38.20
C GLU A 236 -2.20 -25.54 -39.22
N PRO A 237 -2.33 -25.98 -40.47
CA PRO A 237 -1.30 -25.83 -41.48
C PRO A 237 -1.21 -24.41 -42.01
N GLU A 238 0.04 -23.96 -42.08
CA GLU A 238 0.65 -23.25 -43.20
C GLU A 238 -0.22 -23.22 -44.48
N GLY A 239 -0.79 -22.05 -44.76
CA GLY A 239 -1.45 -21.71 -46.02
C GLY A 239 -0.91 -20.39 -46.56
N ALA A 240 0.20 -20.48 -47.29
CA ALA A 240 0.73 -19.44 -48.19
C ALA A 240 -0.11 -19.39 -49.50
N PRO A 241 0.21 -18.61 -50.55
CA PRO A 241 0.71 -17.23 -50.70
C PRO A 241 -0.14 -16.43 -51.73
N LYS A 242 0.39 -15.25 -52.14
CA LYS A 242 0.19 -14.53 -53.43
C LYS A 242 -1.10 -13.71 -53.64
N GLY A 243 -0.89 -12.40 -53.81
CA GLY A 243 -1.84 -11.51 -54.45
C GLY A 243 -1.37 -10.05 -54.51
N ALA A 244 -0.32 -9.77 -55.29
CA ALA A 244 -0.23 -8.47 -55.97
C ALA A 244 -1.08 -8.57 -57.25
N PRO A 245 -1.81 -7.52 -57.65
CA PRO A 245 -1.24 -6.68 -58.70
C PRO A 245 -1.54 -5.18 -58.59
N LYS A 246 -0.79 -4.48 -59.44
CA LYS A 246 -0.70 -3.05 -59.76
C LYS A 246 -2.03 -2.35 -60.06
N GLY A 247 -2.03 -1.05 -59.77
CA GLY A 247 -2.94 -0.02 -60.26
C GLY A 247 -2.47 1.32 -59.75
#